data_AF-A0A2S2R2K3-F1
#
_entry.id   AF-A0A2S2R2K3-F1
#
_cell.length_a   1.000
_cell.length_b   1.000
_cell.length_c   1.000
_cell.angle_alpha   90.00
_cell.angle_beta   90.00
_cell.angle_gamma   90.00
#
_symmetry.space_group_name_H-M   'P 1'
#
loop_
_entity.id
_entity.type
_entity.pdbx_description
1 polymer ?
#
loop_
_entity_poly.entity_id
_entity_poly.type
_entity_poly.pdbx_seq_one_letter_code
_entity_poly.pdbx_strand_id
1 'polypeptide(L)'
;FVNTLQRKIEKFDDTVSWINREEELFNKPISTFPELDEIKDFTKPFVDLITFSYRWFLKKNIWMRGDFDTLTLSEIEITIDEFYKDASNMQKLLRVKCKEMLSQNYSKRYEGIIDDIDMNLWPAPLKIAHQTINSMQEFRVSIY
;
A
#
# COMPACT_ATOMS: atom_id res chain seq x y z
N PHE A 1 6.49 -8.45 9.82
CA PHE A 1 6.08 -9.18 8.61
C PHE A 1 6.35 -8.37 7.33
N VAL A 2 5.73 -7.20 7.12
CA VAL A 2 5.94 -6.35 5.93
C VAL A 2 7.42 -6.04 5.67
N ASN A 3 8.15 -5.57 6.70
CA ASN A 3 9.59 -5.30 6.58
C ASN A 3 10.41 -6.55 6.25
N THR A 4 9.98 -7.74 6.70
CA THR A 4 10.66 -9.00 6.39
C THR A 4 10.45 -9.40 4.93
N LEU A 5 9.25 -9.17 4.40
CA LEU A 5 8.92 -9.40 2.99
C LEU A 5 9.70 -8.45 2.08
N GLN A 6 9.70 -7.14 2.38
CA GLN A 6 10.48 -6.14 1.65
C GLN A 6 11.96 -6.50 1.61
N ARG A 7 12.57 -6.83 2.76
CA ARG A 7 13.97 -7.27 2.83
C ARG A 7 14.28 -8.51 2.00
N LYS A 8 13.31 -9.43 1.84
CA LYS A 8 13.49 -10.61 0.98
C LYS A 8 13.48 -10.22 -0.49
N ILE A 9 12.55 -9.34 -0.89
CA ILE A 9 12.48 -8.81 -2.25
C ILE A 9 13.77 -8.05 -2.60
N GLU A 10 14.24 -7.19 -1.70
CA GLU A 10 15.52 -6.46 -1.86
C GLU A 10 16.70 -7.41 -2.06
N LYS A 11 16.80 -8.48 -1.27
CA LYS A 11 17.85 -9.50 -1.47
C LYS A 11 17.78 -10.20 -2.83
N PHE A 12 16.57 -10.44 -3.34
CA PHE A 12 16.42 -10.99 -4.68
C PHE A 12 16.85 -9.98 -5.75
N ASP A 13 16.53 -8.70 -5.58
CA ASP A 13 16.99 -7.62 -6.45
C ASP A 13 18.51 -7.46 -6.46
N ASP A 14 19.15 -7.55 -5.30
CA ASP A 14 20.61 -7.54 -5.19
C ASP A 14 21.24 -8.72 -5.92
N THR A 15 20.61 -9.90 -5.82
CA THR A 15 21.07 -11.12 -6.50
C THR A 15 20.92 -10.99 -8.02
N VAL A 16 19.78 -10.51 -8.50
CA VAL A 16 19.55 -10.25 -9.94
C VAL A 16 20.54 -9.21 -10.46
N SER A 17 20.74 -8.13 -9.71
CA SER A 17 21.70 -7.08 -10.07
C SER A 17 23.13 -7.62 -10.15
N TRP A 18 23.50 -8.51 -9.23
CA TRP A 18 24.79 -9.19 -9.26
C TRP A 18 24.93 -10.11 -10.48
N ILE A 19 23.92 -10.95 -10.77
CA ILE A 19 23.92 -11.85 -11.95
C ILE A 19 24.06 -11.05 -13.24
N ASN A 20 23.22 -10.03 -13.43
CA ASN A 20 23.21 -9.22 -14.65
C ASN A 20 24.54 -8.47 -14.86
N ARG A 21 25.17 -8.04 -13.77
CA ARG A 21 26.50 -7.42 -13.81
C ARG A 21 27.58 -8.43 -14.26
N GLU A 22 27.53 -9.66 -13.77
CA GLU A 22 28.46 -10.71 -14.21
C GLU A 22 28.21 -11.05 -15.70
N GLU A 23 26.96 -11.18 -16.12
CA GLU A 23 26.61 -11.42 -17.53
C GLU A 23 27.14 -10.32 -18.45
N GLU A 24 27.01 -9.05 -18.06
CA GLU A 24 27.57 -7.91 -18.77
C GLU A 24 29.10 -7.99 -18.88
N LEU A 25 29.80 -8.32 -17.78
CA LEU A 25 31.26 -8.47 -17.77
C LEU A 25 31.75 -9.57 -18.72
N PHE A 26 30.98 -10.66 -18.86
CA PHE A 26 31.30 -11.77 -19.76
C PHE A 26 30.66 -11.63 -21.15
N ASN A 27 30.08 -10.47 -21.47
CA ASN A 27 29.41 -10.18 -22.73
C ASN A 27 28.35 -11.24 -23.10
N LYS A 28 27.62 -11.71 -22.08
CA LYS A 28 26.48 -12.64 -22.17
C LYS A 28 25.18 -11.86 -22.30
N PRO A 29 24.13 -12.44 -22.91
CA PRO A 29 22.80 -11.85 -22.89
C PRO A 29 22.28 -11.74 -21.45
N ILE A 30 21.71 -10.59 -21.10
CA ILE A 30 21.15 -10.32 -19.76
C ILE A 30 19.91 -11.18 -19.53
N SER A 31 19.90 -11.88 -18.40
CA SER A 31 18.76 -12.70 -17.96
C SER A 31 17.60 -11.84 -17.45
N THR A 32 16.37 -12.29 -17.71
CA THR A 32 15.14 -11.67 -17.19
C THR A 32 14.50 -12.55 -16.12
N PHE A 33 13.91 -11.92 -15.11
CA PHE A 33 13.34 -12.60 -13.94
C PHE A 33 11.85 -12.25 -13.78
N PRO A 34 10.97 -12.66 -14.71
CA PRO A 34 9.57 -12.25 -14.75
C PRO A 34 8.79 -12.66 -13.49
N GLU A 35 9.12 -13.79 -12.86
CA GLU A 35 8.48 -14.24 -11.62
C GLU A 35 8.73 -13.27 -10.45
N LEU A 36 9.92 -12.69 -10.38
CA LEU A 36 10.25 -11.71 -9.36
C LEU A 36 9.45 -10.41 -9.58
N ASP A 37 9.30 -10.00 -10.83
CA ASP A 37 8.50 -8.83 -11.20
C ASP A 37 7.01 -9.05 -10.92
N GLU A 38 6.46 -10.24 -11.19
CA GLU A 38 5.09 -10.60 -10.80
C GLU A 38 4.89 -10.53 -9.27
N ILE A 39 5.83 -11.06 -8.49
CA ILE A 39 5.75 -11.02 -7.01
C ILE A 39 5.77 -9.57 -6.53
N LYS A 40 6.63 -8.72 -7.10
CA LYS A 40 6.67 -7.29 -6.77
C LYS A 40 5.39 -6.58 -7.17
N ASP A 41 4.90 -6.81 -8.39
CA ASP A 41 3.67 -6.20 -8.88
C ASP A 41 2.48 -6.57 -7.99
N PHE A 42 2.41 -7.82 -7.55
CA PHE A 42 1.39 -8.27 -6.61
C PHE A 42 1.57 -7.67 -5.21
N THR A 43 2.77 -7.70 -4.63
CA THR A 43 2.98 -7.35 -3.22
C THR A 43 3.10 -5.85 -2.95
N LYS A 44 3.68 -5.08 -3.88
CA LYS A 44 3.98 -3.66 -3.70
C LYS A 44 2.75 -2.81 -3.35
N PRO A 45 1.60 -2.90 -4.08
CA PRO A 45 0.42 -2.11 -3.76
C PRO A 45 -0.11 -2.36 -2.34
N PHE A 46 0.00 -3.61 -1.87
CA PHE A 46 -0.47 -3.97 -0.53
C PHE A 46 0.48 -3.46 0.56
N VAL A 47 1.79 -3.58 0.34
CA VAL A 47 2.82 -3.06 1.24
C VAL A 47 2.74 -1.54 1.36
N ASP A 48 2.57 -0.85 0.24
CA ASP A 48 2.43 0.61 0.20
C ASP A 48 1.19 1.07 0.98
N LEU A 49 0.05 0.36 0.82
CA LEU A 49 -1.17 0.62 1.57
C LEU A 49 -1.02 0.41 3.07
N ILE A 50 -0.40 -0.69 3.50
CA ILE A 50 -0.19 -0.96 4.93
C ILE A 50 0.71 0.10 5.54
N THR A 51 1.79 0.45 4.85
CA THR A 51 2.74 1.47 5.29
C THR A 51 2.06 2.84 5.41
N PHE A 52 1.25 3.20 4.41
CA PHE A 52 0.45 4.43 4.42
C PHE A 52 -0.54 4.45 5.60
N SER A 53 -1.31 3.38 5.78
CA SER A 53 -2.31 3.25 6.85
C SER A 53 -1.66 3.32 8.24
N TYR A 54 -0.47 2.73 8.38
CA TYR A 54 0.32 2.81 9.60
C TYR A 54 0.83 4.23 9.88
N ARG A 55 1.30 4.96 8.86
CA ARG A 55 1.70 6.37 8.99
C ARG A 55 0.54 7.24 9.47
N TRP A 56 -0.65 7.05 8.89
CA TRP A 56 -1.86 7.72 9.35
C TRP A 56 -2.15 7.40 10.83
N PHE A 57 -2.14 6.11 11.19
CA PHE A 57 -2.39 5.69 12.57
C PHE A 57 -1.40 6.30 13.57
N LEU A 58 -0.10 6.34 13.24
CA LEU A 58 0.89 7.00 14.09
C LEU A 58 0.61 8.49 14.25
N LYS A 59 0.32 9.20 13.15
CA LYS A 59 0.02 10.63 13.17
C LYS A 59 -1.21 10.92 14.03
N LYS A 60 -2.30 10.16 13.84
CA LYS A 60 -3.50 10.21 14.67
C LYS A 60 -3.20 10.00 16.15
N ASN A 61 -2.39 9.00 16.50
CA ASN A 61 -2.02 8.73 17.90
C ASN A 61 -1.19 9.86 18.50
N ILE A 62 -0.26 10.45 17.74
CA ILE A 62 0.53 11.60 18.18
C ILE A 62 -0.38 12.78 18.48
N TRP A 63 -1.34 13.08 17.61
CA TRP A 63 -2.29 14.16 17.85
C TRP A 63 -3.21 13.92 19.05
N MET A 64 -3.61 12.68 19.29
CA MET A 64 -4.45 12.32 20.45
C MET A 64 -3.71 12.29 21.79
N ARG A 65 -2.38 12.15 21.79
CA ARG A 65 -1.56 11.92 23.00
C ARG A 65 -0.46 12.96 23.21
N GLY A 66 -0.27 13.86 22.25
CA GLY A 66 0.79 14.85 22.22
C GLY A 66 0.47 16.08 23.05
N ASP A 67 1.48 16.93 23.22
CA ASP A 67 1.34 18.21 23.90
C ASP A 67 0.58 19.20 23.01
N PHE A 68 -0.60 19.62 23.46
CA PHE A 68 -1.53 20.47 22.69
C PHE A 68 -0.95 21.86 22.39
N ASP A 69 0.05 22.32 23.15
CA ASP A 69 0.65 23.65 23.00
C ASP A 69 1.41 23.85 21.67
N THR A 70 1.67 22.79 20.90
CA THR A 70 2.38 22.86 19.61
C THR A 70 1.52 22.54 18.40
N LEU A 71 0.25 22.19 18.58
CA LEU A 71 -0.59 21.65 17.52
C LEU A 71 -1.72 22.62 17.15
N THR A 72 -1.64 23.27 15.99
CA THR A 72 -2.75 24.13 15.55
C THR A 72 -3.82 23.30 14.82
N LEU A 73 -5.10 23.59 15.09
CA LEU A 73 -6.23 22.91 14.45
C LEU A 73 -6.12 22.98 12.91
N SER A 74 -5.72 24.13 12.38
CA SER A 74 -5.52 24.33 10.94
C SER A 74 -4.48 23.39 10.33
N GLU A 75 -3.36 23.12 11.01
CA GLU A 75 -2.34 22.20 10.50
C GLU A 75 -2.82 20.75 10.50
N ILE A 76 -3.62 20.37 11.51
CA ILE A 76 -4.24 19.05 11.59
C ILE A 76 -5.20 18.86 10.42
N GLU A 77 -6.10 19.82 10.17
CA GLU A 77 -7.07 19.76 9.09
C GLU A 77 -6.41 19.64 7.71
N ILE A 78 -5.39 20.47 7.43
CA ILE A 78 -4.62 20.41 6.18
C ILE A 78 -4.00 19.02 6.02
N THR A 79 -3.37 18.50 7.08
CA THR A 79 -2.75 17.18 7.04
C THR A 79 -3.80 16.09 6.81
N ILE A 80 -4.97 16.14 7.47
CA ILE A 80 -6.06 15.19 7.25
C ILE A 80 -6.52 15.22 5.80
N ASP A 81 -6.69 16.40 5.21
CA ASP A 81 -7.15 16.55 3.83
C ASP A 81 -6.14 15.97 2.82
N GLU A 82 -4.84 16.15 3.06
CA GLU A 82 -3.77 15.52 2.27
C GLU A 82 -3.80 14.00 2.37
N PHE A 83 -3.85 13.46 3.59
CA PHE A 83 -3.97 12.02 3.83
C PHE A 83 -5.24 11.45 3.20
N TYR A 84 -6.37 12.15 3.29
CA TYR A 84 -7.64 11.71 2.74
C TYR A 84 -7.61 11.65 1.20
N LYS A 85 -7.01 12.67 0.57
CA LYS A 85 -6.82 12.73 -0.88
C LYS A 85 -5.96 11.56 -1.36
N ASP A 86 -4.83 11.31 -0.70
CA ASP A 86 -3.92 10.22 -1.05
C ASP A 86 -4.55 8.85 -0.83
N ALA A 87 -5.26 8.65 0.28
CA ALA A 87 -5.99 7.43 0.58
C ALA A 87 -7.07 7.15 -0.47
N SER A 88 -7.83 8.18 -0.87
CA SER A 88 -8.87 8.08 -1.90
C SER A 88 -8.29 7.70 -3.26
N ASN A 89 -7.14 8.28 -3.63
CA ASN A 89 -6.44 7.92 -4.87
C ASN A 89 -5.92 6.48 -4.82
N MET A 90 -5.31 6.08 -3.70
CA MET A 90 -4.81 4.72 -3.52
C MET A 90 -5.94 3.69 -3.57
N GLN A 91 -7.09 3.96 -2.95
CA GLN A 91 -8.26 3.09 -3.03
C GLN A 91 -8.76 2.92 -4.48
N LYS A 92 -8.80 4.00 -5.27
CA LYS A 92 -9.19 3.94 -6.68
C LYS A 92 -8.22 3.07 -7.49
N LEU A 93 -6.91 3.28 -7.32
CA LEU A 93 -5.87 2.49 -8.00
C LEU A 93 -5.95 1.01 -7.63
N LEU A 94 -6.12 0.69 -6.34
CA LEU A 94 -6.29 -0.69 -5.88
C LEU A 94 -7.56 -1.33 -6.43
N ARG A 95 -8.66 -0.57 -6.56
CA ARG A 95 -9.90 -1.07 -7.15
C ARG A 95 -9.70 -1.44 -8.61
N VAL A 96 -9.03 -0.58 -9.39
CA VAL A 96 -8.68 -0.87 -10.79
C VAL A 96 -7.82 -2.13 -10.86
N LYS A 97 -6.77 -2.22 -10.04
CA LYS A 97 -5.88 -3.38 -10.01
C LYS A 97 -6.59 -4.69 -9.65
N CYS A 98 -7.51 -4.67 -8.68
CA CYS A 98 -8.32 -5.84 -8.36
C CYS A 98 -9.22 -6.26 -9.54
N LYS A 99 -9.79 -5.29 -10.29
CA LYS A 99 -10.58 -5.57 -11.50
C LYS A 99 -9.73 -6.15 -12.63
N GLU A 100 -8.51 -5.65 -12.82
CA GLU A 100 -7.55 -6.18 -13.80
C GLU A 100 -7.12 -7.62 -13.49
N MET A 101 -6.84 -7.92 -12.21
CA MET A 101 -6.51 -9.29 -11.78
C MET A 101 -7.66 -10.26 -12.01
N LEU A 102 -8.90 -9.81 -11.84
CA LEU A 102 -10.10 -10.61 -12.13
C LEU A 102 -10.28 -10.85 -13.63
N SER A 103 -10.10 -9.84 -14.47
CA SER A 103 -10.31 -9.95 -15.92
C SER A 103 -9.27 -10.81 -16.62
N GLN A 104 -8.02 -10.74 -16.18
CA GLN A 104 -6.93 -11.54 -16.75
C GLN A 104 -6.88 -12.99 -16.23
N ASN A 105 -7.83 -13.37 -15.35
CA ASN A 105 -7.92 -14.67 -14.71
C ASN A 105 -6.57 -15.15 -14.12
N TYR A 106 -5.81 -14.21 -13.53
CA TYR A 106 -4.54 -14.53 -12.89
C TYR A 106 -4.80 -15.57 -11.80
N SER A 107 -3.97 -16.61 -11.77
CA SER A 107 -3.97 -17.59 -10.67
C SER A 107 -3.68 -16.94 -9.31
N LYS A 108 -3.03 -15.77 -9.30
CA LYS A 108 -2.71 -14.97 -8.10
C LYS A 108 -3.51 -13.67 -8.14
N ARG A 109 -4.56 -13.58 -7.31
CA ARG A 109 -5.39 -12.36 -7.15
C ARG A 109 -5.72 -12.11 -5.70
N TYR A 110 -6.12 -10.89 -5.38
CA TYR A 110 -6.71 -10.61 -4.07
C TYR A 110 -8.08 -11.27 -3.98
N GLU A 111 -8.24 -12.18 -3.02
CA GLU A 111 -9.51 -12.88 -2.79
C GLU A 111 -10.59 -11.92 -2.29
N GLY A 112 -11.78 -11.99 -2.90
CA GLY A 112 -12.96 -11.22 -2.49
C GLY A 112 -13.84 -10.80 -3.66
N ILE A 113 -14.98 -10.19 -3.34
CA ILE A 113 -15.96 -9.63 -4.26
C ILE A 113 -15.84 -8.11 -4.23
N ILE A 114 -15.53 -7.52 -5.38
CA ILE A 114 -15.38 -6.06 -5.50
C ILE A 114 -16.76 -5.40 -5.49
N ASP A 115 -16.90 -4.32 -4.74
CA ASP A 115 -18.11 -3.49 -4.68
C ASP A 115 -19.36 -4.25 -4.15
N ASP A 116 -19.17 -5.30 -3.34
CA ASP A 116 -20.26 -5.98 -2.61
C ASP A 116 -20.88 -5.06 -1.54
N ILE A 117 -22.12 -5.33 -1.13
CA ILE A 117 -22.78 -4.60 -0.04
C ILE A 117 -22.10 -4.92 1.30
N ASP A 118 -21.67 -6.16 1.50
CA ASP A 118 -20.91 -6.56 2.68
C ASP A 118 -19.41 -6.33 2.45
N MET A 119 -18.87 -5.33 3.13
CA MET A 119 -17.44 -5.01 3.11
C MET A 119 -16.58 -6.20 3.58
N ASN A 120 -17.10 -7.13 4.38
CA ASN A 120 -16.38 -8.33 4.79
C ASN A 120 -16.09 -9.28 3.63
N LEU A 121 -16.76 -9.12 2.49
CA LEU A 121 -16.51 -9.89 1.29
C LEU A 121 -15.50 -9.20 0.36
N TRP A 122 -15.13 -7.95 0.62
CA TRP A 122 -14.20 -7.22 -0.25
C TRP A 122 -12.79 -7.81 -0.23
N PRO A 123 -12.01 -7.60 -1.30
CA PRO A 123 -10.57 -7.83 -1.28
C PRO A 123 -9.88 -7.14 -0.11
N ALA A 124 -8.95 -7.84 0.55
CA ALA A 124 -8.21 -7.32 1.70
C ALA A 124 -7.61 -5.91 1.50
N PRO A 125 -6.99 -5.58 0.34
CA PRO A 125 -6.50 -4.22 0.11
C PRO A 125 -7.61 -3.16 0.11
N LEU A 126 -8.78 -3.48 -0.45
CA LEU A 126 -9.91 -2.55 -0.49
C LEU A 126 -10.55 -2.34 0.89
N LYS A 127 -10.63 -3.40 1.70
CA LYS A 127 -11.07 -3.32 3.10
C LYS A 127 -10.18 -2.37 3.89
N ILE A 128 -8.86 -2.58 3.85
CA ILE A 128 -7.90 -1.75 4.59
C ILE A 128 -7.99 -0.31 4.10
N ALA A 129 -7.98 -0.07 2.79
CA ALA A 129 -8.09 1.30 2.26
C ALA A 129 -9.37 2.01 2.72
N HIS A 130 -10.50 1.31 2.71
CA HIS A 130 -11.77 1.86 3.17
C HIS A 130 -11.76 2.13 4.68
N GLN A 131 -11.27 1.19 5.50
CA GLN A 131 -11.15 1.38 6.95
C GLN A 131 -10.23 2.54 7.32
N THR A 132 -9.11 2.71 6.60
CA THR A 132 -8.20 3.84 6.81
C THR A 132 -8.88 5.17 6.50
N ILE A 133 -9.64 5.26 5.40
CA ILE A 133 -10.43 6.45 5.03
C ILE A 133 -11.49 6.75 6.11
N ASN A 134 -12.24 5.73 6.55
CA ASN A 134 -13.25 5.92 7.60
C ASN A 134 -12.62 6.41 8.91
N SER A 135 -11.44 5.87 9.29
CA SER A 135 -10.72 6.36 10.46
C SER A 135 -10.32 7.84 10.34
N MET A 136 -10.09 8.38 9.14
CA MET A 136 -9.82 9.80 8.93
C MET A 136 -11.08 10.63 9.12
N GLN A 137 -12.21 10.17 8.58
CA GLN A 137 -13.51 10.83 8.73
C GLN A 137 -13.96 10.85 10.19
N GLU A 138 -13.87 9.73 10.90
CA GLU A 138 -14.18 9.64 12.33
C GLU A 138 -13.29 10.57 13.15
N PHE A 139 -11.99 10.61 12.85
CA PHE A 139 -11.08 11.52 13.55
C PHE A 139 -11.42 12.98 13.28
N ARG A 140 -11.78 13.32 12.05
CA ARG A 140 -12.21 14.68 11.69
C ARG A 140 -13.46 15.09 12.46
N VAL A 141 -14.43 14.21 12.65
CA VAL A 141 -15.61 14.51 13.49
C VAL A 141 -15.21 14.69 14.95
N SER A 142 -14.22 13.94 15.45
CA SER A 142 -13.81 14.02 16.87
C SER A 142 -13.02 15.28 17.26
N ILE A 143 -12.49 16.03 16.29
CA ILE A 143 -11.73 17.27 16.54
C ILE A 143 -12.60 18.54 16.46
N TYR A 144 -13.88 18.41 16.09
CA TYR A 144 -14.90 19.47 16.15
C TYR A 144 -15.84 19.26 17.33
#